data_AF-A0A6V7LUF8-F1
#
_entry.id   AF-A0A6V7LUF8-F1
#
_cell.length_a   1.000
_cell.length_b   1.000
_cell.length_c   1.000
_cell.angle_alpha   90.00
_cell.angle_beta   90.00
_cell.angle_gamma   90.00
#
_symmetry.space_group_name_H-M   'P 1'
#
loop_
_entity.id
_entity.type
_entity.pdbx_description
1 polymer ?
#
loop_
_entity_poly.entity_id
_entity_poly.type
_entity_poly.pdbx_seq_one_letter_code
_entity_poly.pdbx_strand_id
1 'polypeptide(L)'
;NFSFGSCTKFKSHTIVDFIENAVEHSRSGRYLFFLHRRPVLGPMRVQLLHPVSRFKQVQSLQHTCRFVILKMVRRDLIPTLPLPRRLIDYLSTPHYYSEQLAEQDDRAESPVSSSTGELEKICFTPQGLS
;
A
#
# COMPACT_ATOMS: atom_id res chain seq x y z
N ASN A 1 0.26 -0.53 14.06
CA ASN A 1 -1.17 -0.45 13.73
C ASN A 1 -1.32 -0.26 12.24
N PHE A 2 -2.15 -1.07 11.60
CA PHE A 2 -2.43 -1.04 10.16
C PHE A 2 -3.69 -0.21 9.92
N SER A 3 -3.63 0.70 8.95
CA SER A 3 -4.73 1.58 8.55
C SER A 3 -4.62 1.93 7.05
N PHE A 4 -5.73 2.37 6.46
CA PHE A 4 -5.72 2.96 5.13
C PHE A 4 -5.37 4.45 5.22
N GLY A 5 -4.21 4.85 4.69
CA GLY A 5 -3.72 6.23 4.76
C GLY A 5 -3.64 6.76 6.20
N SER A 6 -3.97 8.03 6.38
CA SER A 6 -3.99 8.71 7.68
C SER A 6 -5.26 8.44 8.51
N CYS A 7 -6.19 7.59 8.05
CA CYS A 7 -7.45 7.37 8.74
C CYS A 7 -7.25 6.57 10.02
N THR A 8 -7.55 7.18 11.17
CA THR A 8 -7.41 6.54 12.50
C THR A 8 -8.65 5.77 12.94
N LYS A 9 -9.78 5.92 12.24
CA LYS A 9 -11.07 5.29 12.58
C LYS A 9 -11.14 3.82 12.22
N PHE A 10 -10.41 3.39 11.18
CA PHE A 10 -10.34 2.01 10.75
C PHE A 10 -8.89 1.52 10.87
N LYS A 11 -8.57 0.92 12.01
CA LYS A 11 -7.23 0.44 12.35
C LYS A 11 -7.27 -0.91 13.04
N SER A 12 -6.25 -1.73 12.79
CA SER A 12 -6.03 -2.97 13.54
C SER A 12 -4.57 -3.11 13.99
N HIS A 13 -4.32 -3.97 14.96
CA HIS A 13 -2.96 -4.22 15.46
C HIS A 13 -2.14 -5.06 14.50
N THR A 14 -2.75 -6.07 13.87
CA THR A 14 -2.12 -6.92 12.86
C THR A 14 -2.71 -6.67 11.46
N ILE A 15 -1.93 -7.02 10.43
CA ILE A 15 -2.38 -6.95 9.04
C ILE A 15 -3.52 -7.94 8.76
N VAL A 16 -3.55 -9.06 9.47
CA VAL A 16 -4.58 -10.10 9.32
C VAL A 16 -5.92 -9.56 9.80
N ASP A 17 -5.97 -9.07 11.04
CA ASP A 17 -7.17 -8.44 11.61
C ASP A 17 -7.64 -7.26 10.75
N PHE A 18 -6.68 -6.51 10.17
CA PHE A 18 -7.00 -5.39 9.29
C PHE A 18 -7.72 -5.83 8.02
N ILE A 19 -7.21 -6.88 7.36
CA ILE A 19 -7.81 -7.43 6.14
C ILE A 19 -9.18 -8.03 6.46
N GLU A 20 -9.27 -8.84 7.51
CA GLU A 20 -10.52 -9.49 7.92
C GLU A 20 -11.60 -8.47 8.23
N ASN A 21 -11.29 -7.46 9.05
CA ASN A 21 -12.20 -6.36 9.33
C ASN A 21 -12.60 -5.63 8.03
N ALA A 22 -11.67 -5.40 7.11
CA ALA A 22 -11.95 -4.65 5.88
C ALA A 22 -12.91 -5.42 4.95
N VAL A 23 -12.74 -6.74 4.88
CA VAL A 23 -13.61 -7.65 4.15
C VAL A 23 -15.00 -7.70 4.77
N GLU A 24 -15.09 -7.84 6.09
CA GLU A 24 -16.37 -7.87 6.81
C GLU A 24 -17.19 -6.58 6.59
N HIS A 25 -16.54 -5.42 6.73
CA HIS A 25 -17.18 -4.13 6.49
C HIS A 25 -17.58 -3.94 5.02
N SER A 26 -16.83 -4.49 4.06
CA SER A 26 -17.20 -4.49 2.64
C SER A 26 -18.41 -5.37 2.35
N ARG A 27 -18.57 -6.50 3.05
CA ARG A 27 -19.72 -7.41 2.89
C ARG A 27 -21.01 -6.82 3.45
N SER A 28 -20.93 -6.13 4.58
CA SER A 28 -22.11 -5.49 5.22
C SER A 28 -22.59 -4.24 4.47
N GLY A 29 -21.75 -3.63 3.62
CA GLY A 29 -22.06 -2.37 2.94
C GLY A 29 -22.08 -1.14 3.85
N ARG A 30 -21.78 -1.31 5.14
CA ARG A 30 -21.80 -0.24 6.16
C ARG A 30 -20.72 0.83 5.92
N TYR A 31 -19.62 0.42 5.30
CA TYR A 31 -18.53 1.31 4.93
C TYR A 31 -18.29 1.25 3.43
N LEU A 32 -18.13 2.43 2.86
CA LEU A 32 -17.70 2.59 1.49
C LEU A 32 -16.21 2.91 1.45
N PHE A 33 -15.47 2.14 0.65
CA PHE A 33 -14.08 2.41 0.33
C PHE A 33 -14.05 3.19 -0.97
N PHE A 34 -13.20 4.21 -1.04
CA PHE A 34 -13.03 5.01 -2.26
C PHE A 34 -11.57 4.98 -2.71
N LEU A 35 -11.38 4.68 -3.99
CA LEU A 35 -10.11 4.76 -4.71
C LEU A 35 -10.12 6.05 -5.53
N HIS A 36 -9.15 6.94 -5.30
CA HIS A 36 -8.99 8.13 -6.13
C HIS A 36 -8.10 7.78 -7.32
N ARG A 37 -8.71 7.52 -8.49
CA ARG A 37 -7.95 7.28 -9.73
C ARG A 37 -7.89 8.56 -10.54
N ARG A 38 -6.78 9.30 -10.43
CA ARG A 38 -6.52 10.57 -11.12
C ARG A 38 -7.46 11.71 -10.69
N PRO A 39 -7.02 12.98 -10.75
CA PRO A 39 -7.86 14.12 -10.35
C PRO A 39 -9.13 14.28 -11.22
N VAL A 40 -9.12 13.78 -12.46
CA VAL A 40 -10.20 14.01 -13.45
C VAL A 40 -11.44 13.12 -13.22
N LEU A 41 -11.28 11.91 -12.68
CA LEU A 41 -12.39 10.93 -12.60
C LEU A 41 -13.06 10.86 -11.23
N GLY A 42 -12.57 11.61 -10.24
CA GLY A 42 -13.12 11.62 -8.88
C GLY A 42 -12.94 10.29 -8.12
N PRO A 43 -13.43 10.22 -6.86
CA PRO A 43 -13.37 9.02 -6.05
C PRO A 43 -14.26 7.89 -6.60
N MET A 44 -13.65 6.75 -6.94
CA MET A 44 -14.34 5.53 -7.34
C MET A 44 -14.66 4.67 -6.11
N ARG A 45 -15.93 4.34 -5.90
CA ARG A 45 -16.34 3.40 -4.84
C ARG A 45 -15.84 1.98 -5.16
N VAL A 46 -15.23 1.32 -4.17
CA VAL A 46 -14.70 -0.05 -4.27
C VAL A 46 -15.17 -0.90 -3.08
N GLN A 47 -15.16 -2.23 -3.26
CA GLN A 47 -15.45 -3.21 -2.20
C GLN A 47 -14.28 -4.20 -2.08
N LEU A 48 -13.79 -4.42 -0.86
CA LEU A 48 -12.65 -5.29 -0.58
C LEU A 48 -13.14 -6.70 -0.21
N LEU A 49 -13.71 -7.43 -1.16
CA LEU A 49 -14.38 -8.72 -0.87
C LEU A 49 -13.45 -9.94 -0.90
N HIS A 50 -12.40 -9.90 -1.72
CA HIS A 50 -11.60 -11.06 -2.05
C HIS A 50 -10.12 -10.78 -1.80
N PRO A 51 -9.56 -11.17 -0.64
CA PRO A 51 -8.15 -11.01 -0.39
C PRO A 51 -7.35 -11.84 -1.39
N VAL A 52 -6.28 -11.25 -1.94
CA VAL A 52 -5.39 -11.94 -2.87
C VAL A 52 -4.24 -12.56 -2.07
N SER A 53 -4.08 -13.87 -2.20
CA SER A 53 -2.92 -14.56 -1.62
C SER A 53 -1.64 -14.16 -2.33
N ARG A 54 -0.61 -13.82 -1.57
CA ARG A 54 0.75 -13.58 -2.09
C ARG A 54 1.40 -14.84 -2.68
N PHE A 55 0.86 -16.03 -2.40
CA PHE A 55 1.33 -17.28 -3.00
C PHE A 55 0.77 -17.53 -4.41
N LYS A 56 -0.22 -16.76 -4.87
CA LYS A 56 -0.70 -16.85 -6.26
C LYS A 56 0.37 -16.44 -7.27
N GLN A 57 1.30 -15.58 -6.87
CA GLN A 57 2.43 -15.16 -7.70
C GLN A 57 3.69 -15.17 -6.85
N VAL A 58 4.49 -16.22 -7.03
CA VAL A 58 5.76 -16.39 -6.31
C VAL A 58 6.71 -15.27 -6.71
N GLN A 59 7.18 -14.52 -5.71
CA GLN A 59 8.15 -13.44 -5.89
C GLN A 59 9.52 -14.00 -6.26
N SER A 60 10.39 -13.16 -6.83
CA SER A 60 11.76 -13.56 -7.14
C SER A 60 12.54 -13.97 -5.88
N LEU A 61 13.57 -14.81 -6.05
CA LEU A 61 14.49 -15.13 -4.95
C LEU A 61 15.14 -13.85 -4.39
N GLN A 62 15.48 -12.91 -5.27
CA GLN A 62 16.06 -11.62 -4.88
C GLN A 62 15.14 -10.84 -3.94
N HIS A 63 13.84 -10.77 -4.27
CA HIS A 63 12.84 -10.10 -3.42
C HIS A 63 12.60 -10.83 -2.10
N THR A 64 12.61 -12.17 -2.14
CA THR A 64 12.52 -12.98 -0.92
C THR A 64 13.72 -12.70 0.01
N CYS A 65 14.94 -12.66 -0.52
CA CYS A 65 16.12 -12.28 0.24
C CYS A 65 16.02 -10.86 0.80
N ARG A 66 15.55 -9.90 -0.02
CA ARG A 66 15.31 -8.52 0.43
C ARG A 66 14.36 -8.46 1.63
N PHE A 67 13.27 -9.21 1.59
CA PHE A 67 12.31 -9.27 2.68
C PHE A 67 12.95 -9.78 3.98
N VAL A 68 13.75 -10.84 3.90
CA VAL A 68 14.46 -11.41 5.06
C VAL A 68 15.50 -10.43 5.60
N ILE A 69 16.28 -9.78 4.74
CA ILE A 69 17.29 -8.79 5.15
C ILE A 69 16.62 -7.62 5.88
N LEU A 70 15.56 -7.04 5.32
CA LEU A 70 14.84 -5.90 5.91
C LEU A 70 14.11 -6.26 7.22
N LYS A 71 13.84 -7.55 7.46
CA LYS A 71 13.30 -8.03 8.74
C LYS A 71 14.36 -8.10 9.83
N MET A 72 15.61 -8.38 9.46
CA MET A 72 16.72 -8.58 10.41
C MET A 72 17.55 -7.31 10.65
N VAL A 73 17.66 -6.45 9.64
CA VAL A 73 18.51 -5.27 9.66
C VAL A 73 17.65 -4.01 9.75
N ARG A 74 17.95 -3.13 10.70
CA ARG A 74 17.28 -1.83 10.80
C ARG A 74 17.61 -0.95 9.58
N ARG A 75 16.65 -0.12 9.14
CA ARG A 75 16.81 0.71 7.93
C ARG A 75 18.02 1.64 7.95
N ASP A 76 18.34 2.20 9.10
CA ASP A 76 19.50 3.08 9.31
C ASP A 76 20.85 2.38 9.09
N LEU A 77 20.89 1.05 9.24
CA LEU A 77 22.10 0.23 9.06
C LEU A 77 22.20 -0.40 7.66
N ILE A 78 21.20 -0.23 6.81
CA ILE A 78 21.25 -0.76 5.43
C ILE A 78 22.45 -0.21 4.65
N PRO A 79 22.79 1.10 4.70
CA PRO A 79 23.94 1.64 3.97
C PRO A 79 25.30 1.10 4.42
N THR A 80 25.39 0.51 5.62
CA THR A 80 26.66 -0.02 6.17
C THR A 80 26.90 -1.49 5.80
N LEU A 81 25.96 -2.15 5.12
CA LEU A 81 26.13 -3.54 4.71
C LEU A 81 27.24 -3.67 3.65
N PRO A 82 28.02 -4.77 3.66
CA PRO A 82 29.09 -5.01 2.69
C PRO A 82 28.52 -5.50 1.35
N LEU A 83 27.66 -4.69 0.72
CA LEU A 83 26.98 -5.00 -0.54
C LEU A 83 27.31 -3.92 -1.59
N PRO A 84 27.32 -4.27 -2.88
CA PRO A 84 27.38 -3.30 -3.97
C PRO A 84 26.27 -2.24 -3.85
N ARG A 85 26.59 -0.98 -4.22
CA ARG A 85 25.67 0.16 -4.12
C ARG A 85 24.31 -0.11 -4.77
N ARG A 86 24.27 -0.77 -5.93
CA ARG A 86 23.02 -1.15 -6.61
C ARG A 86 22.08 -2.00 -5.75
N LEU A 87 22.63 -2.89 -4.91
CA LEU A 87 21.83 -3.71 -3.99
C LEU A 87 21.39 -2.91 -2.76
N ILE A 88 22.21 -1.99 -2.27
CA ILE A 88 21.81 -1.05 -1.21
C ILE A 88 20.62 -0.21 -1.68
N ASP A 89 20.68 0.31 -2.91
CA ASP A 89 19.60 1.08 -3.52
C ASP A 89 18.33 0.21 -3.66
N TYR A 90 18.48 -1.02 -4.16
CA TYR A 90 17.38 -1.99 -4.25
C TYR A 90 16.70 -2.24 -2.89
N LEU A 91 17.47 -2.51 -1.84
CA LEU A 91 16.95 -2.72 -0.48
C LEU A 91 16.20 -1.49 0.04
N SER A 92 16.70 -0.29 -0.30
CA SER A 92 16.19 1.01 0.17
C SER A 92 14.91 1.49 -0.51
N THR A 93 14.51 0.89 -1.65
CA THR A 93 13.29 1.31 -2.36
C THR A 93 12.02 1.21 -1.49
N PRO A 94 11.00 2.07 -1.69
CA PRO A 94 9.73 1.97 -0.98
C PRO A 94 8.95 0.70 -1.40
N HIS A 95 7.88 0.37 -0.68
CA HIS A 95 6.93 -0.71 -1.05
C HIS A 95 7.51 -2.14 -1.15
N TYR A 96 8.43 -2.52 -0.26
CA TYR A 96 9.11 -3.83 -0.29
C TYR A 96 8.23 -5.08 -0.09
N TYR A 97 6.90 -4.96 0.05
CA TYR A 97 5.98 -6.10 0.21
C TYR A 97 5.50 -6.69 -1.12
N SER A 98 5.74 -6.02 -2.26
CA SER A 98 5.37 -6.50 -3.60
C SER A 98 6.30 -5.92 -4.68
N GLU A 99 6.71 -6.75 -5.65
CA GLU A 99 7.50 -6.30 -6.82
C GLU A 99 6.68 -5.50 -7.86
N GLN A 100 5.35 -5.65 -7.90
CA GLN A 100 4.52 -5.18 -9.01
C GLN A 100 4.09 -3.71 -8.97
N LEU A 101 4.27 -3.02 -7.84
CA LEU A 101 3.77 -1.64 -7.69
C LEU A 101 4.60 -0.61 -8.46
N ALA A 102 5.84 -0.93 -8.85
CA ALA A 102 6.72 0.00 -9.55
C ALA A 102 6.33 0.24 -11.02
N GLU A 103 5.60 -0.69 -11.66
CA GLU A 103 5.26 -0.58 -13.09
C GLU A 103 4.00 0.25 -13.36
N GLN A 104 3.23 0.56 -12.32
CA GLN A 104 1.91 1.18 -12.46
C GLN A 104 1.94 2.72 -12.40
N ASP A 105 3.03 3.30 -11.89
CA ASP A 105 3.23 4.75 -11.78
C ASP A 105 3.83 5.36 -13.06
N ASP A 106 4.72 4.64 -13.75
CA ASP A 106 5.49 5.15 -14.90
C ASP A 106 4.67 5.29 -16.21
N ARG A 107 3.48 4.66 -16.29
CA ARG A 107 2.66 4.71 -17.52
C ARG A 107 1.73 5.93 -17.60
N ALA A 108 1.83 6.87 -16.65
CA ALA A 108 0.91 8.00 -16.53
C ALA A 108 1.57 9.37 -16.44
N GLU A 109 2.86 9.52 -16.76
CA GLU A 109 3.54 10.80 -16.66
C GLU A 109 3.52 11.56 -17.98
N SER A 110 2.70 12.61 -18.04
CA SER A 110 2.90 13.74 -18.95
C SER A 110 2.71 15.04 -18.14
N PRO A 111 3.48 16.10 -18.44
CA PRO A 111 3.78 17.12 -17.46
C PRO A 111 2.77 18.26 -17.55
N VAL A 112 2.04 18.54 -16.47
CA VAL A 112 1.56 19.91 -16.22
C VAL A 112 1.74 20.24 -14.75
N SER A 113 2.34 21.41 -14.56
CA SER A 113 2.86 22.02 -13.37
C SER A 113 1.80 22.54 -12.40
N SER A 114 2.28 22.75 -11.16
CA SER A 114 1.79 23.63 -10.09
C SER A 114 0.80 23.09 -9.05
N SER A 115 1.39 22.81 -7.90
CA SER A 115 0.98 23.16 -6.52
C SER A 115 -0.44 22.81 -6.06
N THR A 116 -0.54 21.79 -5.22
CA THR A 116 -0.68 21.95 -3.76
C THR A 116 -0.68 20.56 -3.11
N GLY A 117 0.16 20.39 -2.09
CA GLY A 117 0.26 19.13 -1.37
C GLY A 117 -0.95 18.88 -0.49
N GLU A 118 -1.58 17.72 -0.65
CA GLU A 118 -2.11 16.91 0.44
C GLU A 118 -2.12 15.46 -0.05
N LEU A 119 -1.33 14.62 0.63
CA LEU A 119 -1.19 13.20 0.33
C LEU A 119 -2.56 12.50 0.37
N GLU A 120 -2.87 11.80 -0.73
CA GLU A 120 -3.59 10.53 -0.84
C GLU A 120 -4.42 10.12 0.39
N LYS A 121 -5.65 10.64 0.49
CA LYS A 121 -6.61 10.23 1.52
C LYS A 121 -7.58 9.20 0.93
N ILE A 122 -7.47 7.94 1.36
CA ILE A 122 -8.58 6.98 1.28
C ILE A 122 -9.65 7.52 2.24
N CYS A 123 -10.73 8.08 1.69
CA CYS A 123 -11.81 8.64 2.49
C CYS A 123 -12.83 7.55 2.85
N PHE A 124 -13.34 7.59 4.07
CA PHE A 124 -14.41 6.73 4.56
C PHE A 124 -15.64 7.57 4.84
N THR A 125 -16.75 7.23 4.19
CA THR A 125 -18.07 7.72 4.60
C THR A 125 -18.87 6.54 5.17
N PRO A 126 -19.10 6.48 6.50
CA PRO A 126 -20.10 5.57 7.03
C PRO A 126 -21.46 5.99 6.47
N GLN A 127 -22.19 5.06 5.86
CA GLN A 127 -23.58 5.34 5.49
C GLN A 127 -24.46 5.05 6.70
N GLY A 128 -25.17 6.08 7.19
CA GLY A 128 -26.29 5.94 8.12
C GLY A 128 -26.04 6.47 9.54
N LEU A 129 -26.38 7.74 9.75
CA LEU A 129 -27.21 8.22 10.85
C LEU A 129 -27.73 9.61 10.44
N SER A 130 -28.86 9.60 9.75
CA SER A 130 -29.82 10.70 9.67
C SER A 130 -31.14 10.18 10.19
#